data_AF-A0A9P3G6B7-F1
#
_entry.id   AF-A0A9P3G6B7-F1
#
_cell.length_a   1.000
_cell.length_b   1.000
_cell.length_c   1.000
_cell.angle_alpha   90.00
_cell.angle_beta   90.00
_cell.angle_gamma   90.00
#
_symmetry.space_group_name_H-M   'P 1'
#
loop_
_entity.id
_entity.type
_entity.pdbx_description
1 polymer ?
#
loop_
_entity_poly.entity_id
_entity_poly.type
_entity_poly.pdbx_seq_one_letter_code
_entity_poly.pdbx_strand_id
1 'polypeptide(L)'
;MLGKCRMRALSFTLRIPAPSKWMFSSIVGLTTYAHDRAVLISDAVRLPVSPIPHMTPHQASGAAQGIRDARILVARSASLHASRATLLRLLHA
;
A
#
# COMPACT_ATOMS: atom_id res chain seq x y z
N MET A 1 -43.41 -0.89 -21.54
CA MET A 1 -42.40 -0.52 -22.55
C MET A 1 -41.08 -0.22 -21.83
N LEU A 2 -40.15 -1.18 -21.77
CA LEU A 2 -38.82 -0.99 -21.15
C LEU A 2 -37.80 -0.82 -22.27
N GLY A 3 -37.28 0.40 -22.41
CA GLY A 3 -36.27 0.74 -23.40
C GLY A 3 -34.95 0.02 -23.13
N LYS A 4 -34.49 -0.77 -24.10
CA LYS A 4 -33.18 -1.42 -24.06
C LYS A 4 -32.10 -0.34 -24.19
N CYS A 5 -31.45 0.01 -23.08
CA CYS A 5 -30.25 0.84 -23.08
C CYS A 5 -29.10 0.03 -23.71
N ARG A 6 -28.84 0.22 -25.01
CA ARG A 6 -27.69 -0.37 -25.70
C ARG A 6 -26.43 0.39 -25.28
N MET A 7 -25.65 -0.18 -24.35
CA MET A 7 -24.26 0.25 -24.18
C MET A 7 -23.49 -0.10 -25.46
N ARG A 8 -23.18 0.90 -26.28
CA ARG A 8 -22.19 0.76 -27.34
C ARG A 8 -20.84 0.58 -26.66
N ALA A 9 -20.22 -0.58 -26.85
CA ALA A 9 -18.82 -0.78 -26.49
C ALA A 9 -17.97 0.17 -27.33
N LEU A 10 -17.62 1.32 -26.77
CA LEU A 10 -16.58 2.17 -27.31
C LEU A 10 -15.25 1.44 -27.07
N SER A 11 -14.74 0.77 -28.11
CA SER A 11 -13.35 0.31 -28.12
C SER A 11 -12.45 1.53 -28.19
N PHE A 12 -12.08 2.05 -27.02
CA PHE A 12 -10.95 2.97 -26.91
C PHE A 12 -9.67 2.16 -27.06
N THR A 13 -9.12 2.11 -28.27
CA THR A 13 -7.77 1.60 -28.47
C THR A 13 -6.81 2.64 -27.90
N LEU A 14 -6.47 2.50 -26.62
CA LEU A 14 -5.52 3.36 -25.93
C LEU A 14 -4.13 3.10 -26.53
N ARG A 15 -3.77 3.85 -27.58
CA ARG A 15 -2.43 3.79 -28.19
C ARG A 15 -1.44 4.44 -27.24
N ILE A 16 -0.65 3.62 -26.56
CA ILE A 16 0.50 4.09 -25.78
C ILE A 16 1.64 4.32 -26.80
N PRO A 17 2.02 5.58 -27.10
CA PRO A 17 2.93 5.90 -28.20
C PRO A 17 4.36 5.35 -28.01
N ALA A 18 4.75 5.01 -26.78
CA ALA A 18 6.00 4.34 -26.46
C ALA A 18 5.79 3.43 -25.24
N PRO A 19 5.52 2.12 -25.43
CA PRO A 19 5.29 1.22 -24.31
C PRO A 19 6.59 1.05 -23.50
N SER A 20 6.49 1.21 -22.19
CA SER A 20 7.57 0.89 -21.25
C SER A 20 7.31 -0.46 -20.61
N LYS A 21 8.39 -1.23 -20.41
CA LYS A 21 8.34 -2.51 -19.69
C LYS A 21 8.96 -2.33 -18.32
N TRP A 22 8.23 -2.71 -17.29
CA TRP A 22 8.68 -2.67 -15.90
C TRP A 22 8.79 -4.09 -15.38
N MET A 23 9.95 -4.43 -14.80
CA MET A 23 10.15 -5.72 -14.16
C MET A 23 9.49 -5.70 -12.79
N PHE A 24 8.49 -6.56 -12.58
CA PHE A 24 7.87 -6.69 -11.27
C PHE A 24 8.82 -7.43 -10.33
N SER A 25 9.18 -6.75 -9.25
CA SER A 25 10.00 -7.30 -8.17
C SER A 25 9.23 -7.22 -6.87
N SER A 26 9.50 -8.15 -5.95
CA SER A 26 8.87 -8.20 -4.63
C SER A 26 9.97 -8.31 -3.57
N ILE A 27 9.80 -7.64 -2.44
CA ILE A 27 10.75 -7.71 -1.32
C ILE A 27 10.43 -8.95 -0.47
N VAL A 28 11.40 -9.52 0.24
CA VAL A 28 11.21 -10.62 1.20
C VAL A 28 10.67 -10.07 2.53
N GLY A 29 9.90 -10.87 3.27
CA GLY A 29 9.31 -10.41 4.53
C GLY A 29 10.38 -10.16 5.59
N LEU A 30 10.24 -9.05 6.32
CA LEU A 30 11.11 -8.71 7.44
C LEU A 30 10.45 -9.15 8.76
N THR A 31 11.28 -9.52 9.73
CA THR A 31 10.88 -9.89 11.09
C THR A 31 10.51 -8.66 11.93
N THR A 32 11.08 -7.49 11.62
CA THR A 32 10.73 -6.19 12.20
C THR A 32 10.73 -5.12 11.12
N TYR A 33 9.86 -4.13 11.30
CA TYR A 33 9.76 -2.94 10.42
C TYR A 33 10.15 -1.65 11.12
N ALA A 34 10.51 -1.71 12.41
CA ALA A 34 10.99 -0.59 13.19
C ALA A 34 12.39 -0.87 13.73
N HIS A 35 13.21 0.17 13.75
CA HIS A 35 14.53 0.17 14.35
C HIS A 35 14.83 1.53 14.96
N ASP A 36 14.97 1.59 16.29
CA ASP A 36 15.08 2.84 17.04
C ASP A 36 13.96 3.83 16.64
N ARG A 37 14.28 4.98 16.05
CA ARG A 37 13.29 5.99 15.63
C ARG A 37 12.89 5.90 14.17
N ALA A 38 13.34 4.88 13.45
CA ALA A 38 13.00 4.66 12.06
C ALA A 38 11.94 3.56 11.92
N VAL A 39 10.99 3.76 11.02
CA VAL A 39 9.98 2.76 10.67
C VAL A 39 9.84 2.69 9.15
N LEU A 40 9.79 1.48 8.61
CA LEU A 40 9.46 1.21 7.22
C LEU A 40 7.93 1.24 7.08
N ILE A 41 7.42 1.75 5.95
CA ILE A 41 5.99 1.71 5.60
C ILE A 41 5.80 1.45 4.10
N SER A 42 4.57 1.13 3.69
CA SER A 42 4.20 0.99 2.27
C SER A 42 5.04 -0.07 1.55
N ASP A 43 5.46 0.19 0.31
CA ASP A 43 6.28 -0.70 -0.50
C ASP A 43 7.62 -1.10 0.15
N ALA A 44 8.05 -0.44 1.23
CA ALA A 44 9.21 -0.84 2.03
C ALA A 44 8.90 -1.94 3.09
N VAL A 45 7.63 -2.31 3.28
CA VAL A 45 7.13 -3.25 4.30
C VAL A 45 6.37 -4.41 3.67
N ARG A 46 6.58 -5.64 4.18
CA ARG A 46 5.85 -6.82 3.68
C ARG A 46 4.68 -7.34 4.50
N LEU A 47 4.41 -7.06 5.77
CA LEU A 47 3.41 -7.83 6.57
C LEU A 47 3.58 -9.39 6.49
N PRO A 48 4.19 -10.03 7.51
CA PRO A 48 4.44 -11.47 7.55
C PRO A 48 3.18 -12.36 7.52
N VAL A 49 1.99 -11.77 7.68
CA VAL A 49 0.69 -12.45 7.81
C VAL A 49 -0.13 -12.38 6.53
N SER A 50 0.37 -11.73 5.48
CA SER A 50 -0.31 -11.69 4.20
C SER A 50 0.18 -12.82 3.30
N PRO A 51 -0.69 -13.77 2.88
CA PRO A 51 -0.34 -14.73 1.83
C PRO A 51 -0.09 -14.03 0.48
N ILE A 52 -0.45 -12.75 0.40
CA ILE A 52 -0.15 -11.90 -0.74
C ILE A 52 1.24 -11.33 -0.50
N PRO A 53 2.24 -11.66 -1.34
CA PRO A 53 3.56 -11.05 -1.29
C PRO A 53 3.45 -9.52 -1.42
N HIS A 54 4.52 -8.75 -1.29
CA HIS A 54 4.52 -7.37 -1.83
C HIS A 54 3.75 -7.37 -3.14
N MET A 55 2.72 -6.52 -3.17
CA MET A 55 1.57 -6.80 -4.00
C MET A 55 1.97 -6.69 -5.44
N THR A 56 2.31 -7.84 -6.04
CA THR A 56 2.24 -8.01 -7.47
C THR A 56 0.96 -7.31 -7.91
N PRO A 57 1.01 -6.41 -8.90
CA PRO A 57 -0.02 -5.39 -9.10
C PRO A 57 -1.39 -5.97 -9.48
N HIS A 58 -1.52 -7.29 -9.53
CA HIS A 58 -2.74 -8.07 -9.70
C HIS A 58 -3.93 -7.61 -8.83
N GLN A 59 -3.68 -7.07 -7.64
CA GLN A 59 -4.72 -6.54 -6.75
C GLN A 59 -4.76 -5.01 -6.67
N ALA A 60 -3.83 -4.32 -7.32
CA ALA A 60 -3.76 -2.86 -7.43
C ALA A 60 -3.88 -2.07 -6.09
N SER A 61 -3.54 -2.67 -4.94
CA SER A 61 -3.73 -2.02 -3.63
C SER A 61 -2.45 -1.59 -2.90
N GLY A 62 -1.28 -1.64 -3.54
CA GLY A 62 -0.03 -1.16 -2.93
C GLY A 62 -0.11 0.29 -2.43
N ALA A 63 -0.58 1.21 -3.28
CA ALA A 63 -0.77 2.61 -2.89
C ALA A 63 -1.80 2.79 -1.76
N ALA A 64 -2.90 2.02 -1.80
CA ALA A 64 -3.92 2.05 -0.75
C ALA A 64 -3.38 1.55 0.60
N GLN A 65 -2.46 0.57 0.57
CA GLN A 65 -1.78 0.08 1.76
C GLN A 65 -0.85 1.15 2.34
N GLY A 66 -0.05 1.83 1.51
CA GLY A 66 0.78 2.94 1.96
C GLY A 66 -0.01 4.08 2.61
N ILE A 67 -1.18 4.43 2.05
CA ILE A 67 -2.10 5.41 2.63
C ILE A 67 -2.61 4.93 4.00
N ARG A 68 -2.93 3.63 4.13
CA ARG A 68 -3.40 3.04 5.39
C ARG A 68 -2.32 3.09 6.47
N ASP A 69 -1.09 2.74 6.13
CA ASP A 69 0.05 2.77 7.05
C ASP A 69 0.28 4.20 7.57
N ALA A 70 0.28 5.19 6.67
CA ALA A 70 0.40 6.60 7.04
C ALA A 70 -0.73 7.05 7.99
N ARG A 71 -1.98 6.66 7.70
CA ARG A 71 -3.13 6.99 8.55
C ARG A 71 -2.98 6.40 9.96
N ILE A 72 -2.49 5.16 10.07
CA ILE A 72 -2.26 4.50 11.37
C ILE A 72 -1.18 5.23 12.15
N LEU A 73 -0.05 5.54 11.51
CA LEU A 73 1.06 6.28 12.15
C LEU A 73 0.61 7.65 12.65
N VAL A 74 -0.13 8.40 11.84
CA VAL A 74 -0.68 9.71 12.24
C VAL A 74 -1.62 9.57 13.43
N ALA A 75 -2.56 8.62 13.38
CA ALA A 75 -3.51 8.40 14.47
C ALA A 75 -2.80 8.02 15.79
N ARG A 76 -1.77 7.18 15.72
CA ARG A 76 -0.96 6.79 16.88
C ARG A 76 -0.15 7.96 17.42
N SER A 77 0.44 8.76 16.54
CA SER A 77 1.26 9.91 16.91
C SER A 77 0.43 11.08 17.46
N ALA A 78 -0.83 11.18 17.06
CA ALA A 78 -1.78 12.17 17.56
C ALA A 78 -2.46 11.77 18.88
N SER A 79 -2.20 10.56 19.40
CA SER A 79 -2.72 10.12 20.68
C SER A 79 -2.23 11.01 21.82
N LEU A 80 -3.09 11.28 22.81
CA LEU A 80 -2.72 12.02 24.04
C LEU A 80 -1.59 11.33 24.83
N HIS A 81 -1.33 10.05 24.56
CA HIS A 81 -0.25 9.27 25.17
C HIS A 81 1.03 9.25 24.33
N ALA A 82 1.03 9.92 23.17
CA ALA A 82 2.19 10.03 22.31
C ALA A 82 3.16 11.07 22.88
N SER A 83 4.37 10.63 23.14
CA SER A 83 5.49 11.46 23.58
C SER A 83 6.77 10.86 23.04
N ARG A 84 7.87 11.60 23.16
CA ARG A 84 9.20 11.08 22.82
C ARG A 84 9.54 9.80 23.60
N ALA A 85 9.08 9.68 24.84
CA ALA A 85 9.32 8.51 25.69
C ALA A 85 8.50 7.28 25.24
N THR A 86 7.33 7.49 24.62
CA THR A 86 6.45 6.41 24.17
C THR A 86 6.64 6.04 22.69
N LEU A 87 7.46 6.79 21.94
CA LEU A 87 7.71 6.60 20.51
C LEU A 87 8.13 5.16 20.17
N LEU A 88 9.13 4.60 20.85
CA LEU A 88 9.59 3.23 20.55
C LEU A 88 8.46 2.20 20.76
N ARG A 89 7.64 2.39 21.80
CA ARG A 89 6.48 1.53 22.06
C ARG A 89 5.41 1.68 20.98
N LEU A 90 5.22 2.88 20.44
CA LEU A 90 4.26 3.13 19.36
C LEU A 90 4.70 2.56 18.01
N LEU A 91 6.01 2.46 17.77
CA LEU A 91 6.59 1.90 16.55
C LEU A 91 6.70 0.37 16.57
N HIS A 92 6.76 -0.25 17.76
CA HIS A 92 6.89 -1.71 17.92
C HIS A 92 5.56 -2.43 18.25
N ALA A 93 4.47 -1.70 18.48
CA ALA A 93 3.13 -2.24 18.80
C ALA A 93 2.31 -2.57 17.55
#